data_AF-A0A2C6E4Q5-F1
#
_entry.id   AF-A0A2C6E4Q5-F1
#
_cell.length_a   1.000
_cell.length_b   1.000
_cell.length_c   1.000
_cell.angle_alpha   90.00
_cell.angle_beta   90.00
_cell.angle_gamma   90.00
#
_symmetry.space_group_name_H-M   'P 1'
#
loop_
_entity.id
_entity.type
_entity.pdbx_description
1 polymer ?
#
loop_
_entity_poly.entity_id
_entity_poly.type
_entity_poly.pdbx_seq_one_letter_code
_entity_poly.pdbx_strand_id
1 'polypeptide(L)'
;MNNISMPFLFPGEHLLSSLARWFDIQGRNDFLMTCKPYFPNINQLNPSVIWRPIYAELLSHYIDTYGVDKIINEHTLLPFYRYFLSEQDAANLNEQGYLLSGGKVQVGMQTHVKSAYHWRWCNECVQADCDQYGTTYWHACHQIPSIQRCYKHQTPLISGCKHCGFEYKHFQRHSLPPENDRCLECEHQLLPSSLALYPDSHWLDAISLALYQNPLQLSIEDLRGLMRDKLGYKELPRNLSVAQRLDVSTMQTNFEQSLNDAVFDIYFKRSRGDIFSVGQKVLNIVTFAYRDARIPPISILLMLKSLKLDDIFKLVMDSRDES
;
A
#
# COMPACT_ATOMS: atom_id res chain seq x y z
N MET A 1 -16.79 -26.53 -5.40
CA MET A 1 -16.96 -25.07 -5.29
C MET A 1 -18.23 -24.71 -6.04
N ASN A 2 -19.05 -23.79 -5.52
CA ASN A 2 -20.20 -23.29 -6.28
C ASN A 2 -19.68 -22.60 -7.55
N ASN A 3 -20.12 -23.09 -8.71
CA ASN A 3 -19.57 -22.70 -10.00
C ASN A 3 -20.08 -21.30 -10.39
N ILE A 4 -19.41 -20.25 -9.90
CA ILE A 4 -19.66 -18.87 -10.32
C ILE A 4 -18.68 -18.46 -11.41
N SER A 5 -19.18 -17.72 -12.40
CA SER A 5 -18.35 -17.09 -13.40
C SER A 5 -17.93 -15.72 -12.87
N MET A 6 -16.62 -15.55 -12.67
CA MET A 6 -16.02 -14.27 -12.31
C MET A 6 -15.72 -13.44 -13.57
N PRO A 7 -15.86 -12.10 -13.53
CA PRO A 7 -15.53 -11.26 -14.68
C PRO A 7 -14.03 -11.28 -14.99
N PHE A 8 -13.65 -11.03 -16.24
CA PHE A 8 -12.22 -10.88 -16.58
C PHE A 8 -11.59 -9.73 -15.79
N LEU A 9 -10.30 -9.87 -15.45
CA LEU A 9 -9.55 -8.85 -14.74
C LEU A 9 -9.16 -7.73 -15.71
N PHE A 10 -9.39 -6.48 -15.30
CA PHE A 10 -8.97 -5.31 -16.08
C PHE A 10 -7.52 -4.91 -15.80
N PRO A 11 -6.82 -4.23 -16.72
CA PRO A 11 -5.42 -3.84 -16.52
C PRO A 11 -5.20 -3.05 -15.23
N GLY A 12 -4.29 -3.54 -14.39
CA GLY A 12 -3.97 -2.91 -13.11
C GLY A 12 -5.11 -2.92 -12.09
N GLU A 13 -6.17 -3.70 -12.30
CA GLU A 13 -7.26 -3.86 -11.35
C GLU A 13 -6.79 -4.59 -10.09
N HIS A 14 -7.11 -4.04 -8.92
CA HIS A 14 -6.87 -4.72 -7.65
C HIS A 14 -7.73 -5.99 -7.54
N LEU A 15 -7.17 -7.13 -7.13
CA LEU A 15 -7.86 -8.43 -7.14
C LEU A 15 -9.24 -8.41 -6.46
N LEU A 16 -9.35 -7.74 -5.30
CA LEU A 16 -10.63 -7.57 -4.59
C LEU A 16 -11.66 -6.72 -5.35
N SER A 17 -11.23 -5.84 -6.25
CA SER A 17 -12.12 -5.06 -7.13
C SER A 17 -12.92 -5.95 -8.07
N SER A 18 -12.32 -7.06 -8.53
CA SER A 18 -13.03 -7.99 -9.39
C SER A 18 -14.27 -8.58 -8.71
N LEU A 19 -14.24 -8.71 -7.38
CA LEU A 19 -15.37 -9.12 -6.58
C LEU A 19 -16.41 -8.01 -6.41
N ALA A 20 -15.98 -6.75 -6.29
CA ALA A 20 -16.88 -5.59 -6.30
C ALA A 20 -17.65 -5.49 -7.63
N ARG A 21 -16.98 -5.68 -8.76
CA ARG A 21 -17.63 -5.72 -10.09
C ARG A 21 -18.51 -6.95 -10.26
N TRP A 22 -18.06 -8.12 -9.83
CA TRP A 22 -18.89 -9.33 -9.87
C TRP A 22 -20.21 -9.13 -9.11
N PHE A 23 -20.15 -8.51 -7.92
CA PHE A 23 -21.33 -8.17 -7.13
C PHE A 23 -22.23 -7.16 -7.84
N ASP A 24 -21.66 -6.10 -8.41
CA ASP A 24 -22.39 -5.07 -9.16
C ASP A 24 -23.21 -5.68 -10.31
N ILE A 25 -22.61 -6.60 -11.07
CA ILE A 25 -23.28 -7.37 -12.14
C ILE A 25 -24.47 -8.21 -11.61
N GLN A 26 -24.43 -8.67 -10.36
CA GLN A 26 -25.56 -9.44 -9.80
C GLN A 26 -26.80 -8.58 -9.53
N GLY A 27 -26.68 -7.24 -9.49
CA GLY A 27 -27.80 -6.33 -9.24
C GLY A 27 -28.47 -6.52 -7.86
N ARG A 28 -27.71 -6.95 -6.85
CA ARG A 28 -28.21 -7.18 -5.48
C ARG A 28 -27.83 -6.03 -4.55
N ASN A 29 -28.57 -5.89 -3.45
CA ASN A 29 -28.41 -4.74 -2.54
C ASN A 29 -27.50 -4.98 -1.33
N ASP A 30 -27.13 -6.23 -1.04
CA ASP A 30 -26.29 -6.57 0.11
C ASP A 30 -25.04 -7.31 -0.36
N PHE A 31 -23.90 -6.60 -0.31
CA PHE A 31 -22.61 -7.11 -0.73
C PHE A 31 -22.22 -8.38 0.03
N LEU A 32 -22.36 -8.36 1.36
CA LEU A 32 -21.87 -9.44 2.21
C LEU A 32 -22.74 -10.69 2.04
N MET A 33 -24.06 -10.54 2.09
CA MET A 33 -25.00 -11.65 1.92
C MET A 33 -24.93 -12.27 0.53
N THR A 34 -24.59 -11.48 -0.49
CA THR A 34 -24.41 -11.97 -1.86
C THR A 34 -23.09 -12.74 -2.01
N CYS A 35 -21.99 -12.22 -1.48
CA CYS A 35 -20.67 -12.82 -1.68
C CYS A 35 -20.37 -13.98 -0.72
N LYS A 36 -20.84 -13.93 0.53
CA LYS A 36 -20.49 -14.89 1.60
C LYS A 36 -20.71 -16.37 1.25
N PRO A 37 -21.78 -16.77 0.53
CA PRO A 37 -21.99 -18.17 0.15
C PRO A 37 -20.94 -18.73 -0.83
N TYR A 38 -20.26 -17.85 -1.57
CA TYR A 38 -19.24 -18.20 -2.56
C TYR A 38 -17.82 -17.94 -2.03
N PHE A 39 -17.69 -16.91 -1.20
CA PHE A 39 -16.44 -16.43 -0.61
C PHE A 39 -16.54 -16.41 0.93
N PRO A 40 -16.35 -17.56 1.60
CA PRO A 40 -16.43 -17.64 3.06
C PRO A 40 -15.50 -16.68 3.79
N ASN A 41 -14.38 -16.26 3.19
CA ASN A 41 -13.39 -15.38 3.81
C ASN A 41 -13.57 -13.87 3.55
N ILE A 42 -14.75 -13.45 3.07
CA ILE A 42 -15.10 -12.07 2.66
C ILE A 42 -15.09 -10.99 3.75
N ASN A 43 -15.09 -11.36 5.04
CA ASN A 43 -15.45 -10.44 6.14
C ASN A 43 -14.54 -9.20 6.33
N GLN A 44 -13.36 -9.15 5.71
CA GLN A 44 -12.44 -8.00 5.81
C GLN A 44 -11.71 -7.73 4.49
N LEU A 45 -12.23 -6.78 3.72
CA LEU A 45 -11.66 -6.33 2.44
C LEU A 45 -10.84 -5.05 2.63
N ASN A 46 -9.62 -5.22 3.12
CA ASN A 46 -8.68 -4.11 3.29
C ASN A 46 -7.86 -3.91 2.00
N PRO A 47 -7.79 -2.68 1.45
CA PRO A 47 -7.11 -2.40 0.18
C PRO A 47 -5.59 -2.55 0.24
N SER A 48 -4.98 -2.43 1.42
CA SER A 48 -3.52 -2.34 1.59
C SER A 48 -2.88 -3.61 2.15
N VAL A 49 -3.60 -4.74 2.19
CA VAL A 49 -3.00 -6.02 2.60
C VAL A 49 -2.44 -6.81 1.43
N ILE A 50 -1.36 -7.52 1.73
CA ILE A 50 -0.58 -8.31 0.78
C ILE A 50 -1.33 -9.60 0.40
N TRP A 51 -1.61 -10.47 1.37
CA TRP A 51 -2.26 -11.75 1.12
C TRP A 51 -3.09 -12.24 2.32
N ARG A 52 -4.25 -12.83 2.04
CA ARG A 52 -5.20 -13.40 3.02
C ARG A 52 -6.02 -14.51 2.37
N PRO A 53 -6.77 -15.34 3.13
CA PRO A 53 -7.63 -16.39 2.57
C PRO A 53 -8.54 -15.98 1.41
N ILE A 54 -9.14 -14.78 1.43
CA ILE A 54 -9.97 -14.30 0.31
C ILE A 54 -9.20 -14.15 -1.02
N TYR A 55 -7.90 -13.84 -0.96
CA TYR A 55 -7.06 -13.78 -2.16
C TYR A 55 -6.81 -15.17 -2.72
N ALA A 56 -6.72 -16.20 -1.88
CA ALA A 56 -6.62 -17.59 -2.32
C ALA A 56 -7.91 -18.07 -3.01
N GLU A 57 -9.06 -17.70 -2.43
CA GLU A 57 -10.37 -17.96 -3.06
C GLU A 57 -10.44 -17.31 -4.44
N LEU A 58 -10.15 -16.01 -4.55
CA LEU A 58 -10.13 -15.31 -5.83
C LEU A 58 -9.08 -15.86 -6.81
N LEU A 59 -7.86 -16.18 -6.34
CA LEU A 59 -6.81 -16.78 -7.15
C LEU A 59 -7.30 -18.07 -7.82
N SER A 60 -8.03 -18.92 -7.09
CA SER A 60 -8.55 -20.18 -7.63
C SER A 60 -9.51 -20.00 -8.81
N HIS A 61 -10.17 -18.85 -8.93
CA HIS A 61 -11.04 -18.52 -10.07
C HIS A 61 -10.27 -18.01 -11.31
N TYR A 62 -9.05 -17.53 -11.15
CA TYR A 62 -8.30 -16.85 -12.21
C TYR A 62 -7.04 -17.60 -12.64
N ILE A 63 -6.55 -18.53 -11.84
CA ILE A 63 -5.25 -19.19 -12.02
C ILE A 63 -5.13 -19.90 -13.37
N ASP A 64 -6.17 -20.60 -13.83
CA ASP A 64 -6.15 -21.31 -15.11
C ASP A 64 -6.15 -20.35 -16.32
N THR A 65 -6.65 -19.12 -16.14
CA THR A 65 -6.76 -18.12 -17.22
C THR A 65 -5.52 -17.23 -17.30
N TYR A 66 -4.97 -16.81 -16.17
CA TYR A 66 -3.90 -15.80 -16.11
C TYR A 66 -2.58 -16.33 -15.56
N GLY A 67 -2.59 -17.44 -14.83
CA GLY A 67 -1.44 -17.90 -14.06
C GLY A 67 -1.19 -17.09 -12.78
N VAL A 68 -0.45 -17.68 -11.85
CA VAL A 68 -0.15 -17.07 -10.54
C VAL A 68 0.65 -15.78 -10.70
N ASP A 69 1.71 -15.81 -11.50
CA ASP A 69 2.64 -14.69 -11.63
C ASP A 69 1.96 -13.42 -12.13
N LYS A 70 1.06 -13.55 -13.11
CA LYS A 70 0.32 -12.40 -13.63
C LYS A 70 -0.61 -11.80 -12.58
N ILE A 71 -1.37 -12.65 -11.88
CA ILE A 71 -2.28 -12.21 -10.81
C ILE A 71 -1.51 -11.48 -9.72
N ILE A 72 -0.42 -12.07 -9.26
CA ILE A 72 0.43 -11.50 -8.23
C ILE A 72 1.04 -10.16 -8.67
N ASN A 73 1.60 -10.09 -9.88
CA ASN A 73 2.34 -8.91 -10.32
C ASN A 73 1.46 -7.76 -10.81
N GLU A 74 0.28 -8.05 -11.36
CA GLU A 74 -0.57 -7.01 -11.97
C GLU A 74 -1.80 -6.66 -11.11
N HIS A 75 -2.25 -7.58 -10.26
CA HIS A 75 -3.52 -7.45 -9.54
C HIS A 75 -3.40 -7.47 -8.02
N THR A 76 -2.18 -7.47 -7.48
CA THR A 76 -1.94 -7.33 -6.03
C THR A 76 -0.96 -6.20 -5.73
N LEU A 77 -0.73 -5.96 -4.44
CA LEU A 77 0.28 -5.02 -3.97
C LEU A 77 1.63 -5.68 -3.67
N LEU A 78 1.79 -6.99 -3.91
CA LEU A 78 3.03 -7.70 -3.65
C LEU A 78 4.25 -7.12 -4.39
N PRO A 79 4.16 -6.60 -5.63
CA PRO A 79 5.27 -5.92 -6.27
C PRO A 79 5.91 -4.82 -5.43
N PHE A 80 5.09 -4.01 -4.76
CA PHE A 80 5.58 -2.99 -3.84
C PHE A 80 6.04 -3.58 -2.51
N TYR A 81 5.28 -4.51 -1.94
CA TYR A 81 5.56 -4.96 -0.58
C TYR A 81 6.73 -5.93 -0.44
N ARG A 82 7.13 -6.63 -1.51
CA ARG A 82 8.19 -7.66 -1.46
C ARG A 82 9.50 -7.18 -0.82
N TYR A 83 9.87 -5.92 -1.02
CA TYR A 83 11.08 -5.31 -0.47
C TYR A 83 11.04 -5.10 1.04
N PHE A 84 9.85 -5.17 1.63
CA PHE A 84 9.58 -4.86 3.04
C PHE A 84 9.05 -6.08 3.81
N LEU A 85 9.15 -7.26 3.22
CA LEU A 85 8.79 -8.52 3.85
C LEU A 85 10.00 -9.13 4.56
N SER A 86 9.74 -9.84 5.66
CA SER A 86 10.73 -10.76 6.21
C SER A 86 11.01 -11.89 5.22
N GLU A 87 12.21 -12.46 5.24
CA GLU A 87 12.61 -13.58 4.38
C GLU A 87 11.58 -14.72 4.37
N GLN A 88 11.05 -15.09 5.54
CA GLN A 88 10.01 -16.11 5.64
C GLN A 88 8.72 -15.74 4.89
N ASP A 89 8.26 -14.49 5.01
CA ASP A 89 7.04 -14.04 4.35
C ASP A 89 7.25 -13.93 2.83
N ALA A 90 8.45 -13.53 2.39
CA ALA A 90 8.83 -13.53 0.98
C ALA A 90 8.90 -14.96 0.40
N ALA A 91 9.54 -15.89 1.12
CA ALA A 91 9.61 -17.30 0.73
C ALA A 91 8.21 -17.92 0.62
N ASN A 92 7.36 -17.70 1.62
CA ASN A 92 5.97 -18.16 1.61
C ASN A 92 5.20 -17.67 0.38
N LEU A 93 5.38 -16.41 -0.04
CA LEU A 93 4.64 -15.85 -1.19
C LEU A 93 5.18 -16.29 -2.55
N ASN A 94 6.38 -16.88 -2.60
CA ASN A 94 6.90 -17.55 -3.80
C ASN A 94 6.35 -18.97 -3.95
N GLU A 95 5.74 -19.53 -2.90
CA GLU A 95 5.16 -20.87 -2.93
C GLU A 95 3.67 -20.82 -3.32
N GLN A 96 3.36 -21.30 -4.53
CA GLN A 96 1.98 -21.41 -5.01
C GLN A 96 1.06 -22.19 -4.05
N GLY A 97 1.58 -23.24 -3.40
CA GLY A 97 0.84 -24.01 -2.39
C GLY A 97 0.44 -23.17 -1.18
N TYR A 98 1.33 -22.28 -0.72
CA TYR A 98 1.03 -21.35 0.37
C TYR A 98 -0.03 -20.31 -0.05
N LEU A 99 0.07 -19.79 -1.27
CA LEU A 99 -0.91 -18.84 -1.82
C LEU A 99 -2.32 -19.46 -1.89
N LEU A 100 -2.43 -20.68 -2.41
CA LEU A 100 -3.70 -21.39 -2.60
C LEU A 100 -4.29 -21.96 -1.29
N SER A 101 -3.47 -22.26 -0.29
CA SER A 101 -3.94 -22.77 1.01
C SER A 101 -4.55 -21.70 1.93
N GLY A 102 -4.58 -20.43 1.49
CA GLY A 102 -5.10 -19.32 2.29
C GLY A 102 -4.10 -18.75 3.28
N GLY A 103 -2.81 -18.78 2.93
CA GLY A 103 -1.75 -18.12 3.68
C GLY A 103 -2.08 -16.65 4.03
N LYS A 104 -1.37 -16.10 5.02
CA LYS A 104 -1.64 -14.75 5.52
C LYS A 104 -0.34 -13.99 5.69
N VAL A 105 -0.18 -12.94 4.89
CA VAL A 105 0.96 -12.03 4.99
C VAL A 105 0.44 -10.63 5.21
N GLN A 106 0.95 -10.00 6.27
CA GLN A 106 0.56 -8.66 6.69
C GLN A 106 1.79 -7.80 6.92
N VAL A 107 1.64 -6.52 6.58
CA VAL A 107 2.64 -5.50 6.84
C VAL A 107 2.49 -5.02 8.28
N GLY A 108 3.60 -4.90 8.99
CA GLY A 108 3.59 -4.45 10.38
C GLY A 108 3.14 -3.00 10.53
N MET A 109 2.41 -2.73 11.62
CA MET A 109 2.04 -1.38 12.06
C MET A 109 1.28 -0.52 11.03
N GLN A 110 0.65 -1.12 10.02
CA GLN A 110 -0.19 -0.40 9.04
C GLN A 110 -1.36 0.34 9.69
N THR A 111 -1.77 -0.06 10.89
CA THR A 111 -2.78 0.65 11.70
C THR A 111 -2.46 2.12 11.91
N HIS A 112 -1.17 2.50 11.89
CA HIS A 112 -0.68 3.87 12.04
C HIS A 112 -0.75 4.70 10.74
N VAL A 113 -0.92 4.06 9.59
CA VAL A 113 -0.94 4.71 8.28
C VAL A 113 -2.37 5.12 7.91
N LYS A 114 -2.54 6.37 7.47
CA LYS A 114 -3.85 7.00 7.24
C LYS A 114 -4.61 6.35 6.09
N SER A 115 -3.92 6.15 4.96
CA SER A 115 -4.48 5.59 3.72
C SER A 115 -4.64 4.06 3.73
N ALA A 116 -4.07 3.34 4.70
CA ALA A 116 -3.99 1.87 4.68
C ALA A 116 -5.33 1.12 4.84
N TYR A 117 -6.43 1.84 5.07
CA TYR A 117 -7.77 1.27 5.28
C TYR A 117 -8.83 1.95 4.41
N HIS A 118 -8.41 2.74 3.43
CA HIS A 118 -9.31 3.49 2.59
C HIS A 118 -9.06 3.12 1.12
N TRP A 119 -10.13 2.73 0.45
CA TRP A 119 -10.14 2.56 -0.98
C TRP A 119 -10.00 3.93 -1.64
N ARG A 120 -9.11 4.01 -2.63
CA ARG A 120 -8.71 5.27 -3.25
C ARG A 120 -8.85 5.24 -4.75
N TRP A 121 -9.34 6.33 -5.32
CA TRP A 121 -9.54 6.46 -6.76
C TRP A 121 -9.15 7.85 -7.27
N CYS A 122 -9.14 7.98 -8.59
CA CYS A 122 -8.95 9.21 -9.34
C CYS A 122 -10.17 9.37 -10.25
N ASN A 123 -10.79 10.55 -10.27
CA ASN A 123 -11.98 10.82 -11.09
C ASN A 123 -11.71 10.64 -12.59
N GLU A 124 -10.52 11.05 -13.05
CA GLU A 124 -10.12 10.89 -14.45
C GLU A 124 -9.91 9.42 -14.82
N CYS A 125 -9.36 8.60 -13.91
CA CYS A 125 -9.33 7.15 -14.12
C CYS A 125 -10.73 6.57 -14.19
N VAL A 126 -11.64 7.01 -13.32
CA VAL A 126 -13.03 6.55 -13.32
C VAL A 126 -13.71 6.83 -14.66
N GLN A 127 -13.57 8.04 -15.20
CA GLN A 127 -14.11 8.39 -16.52
C GLN A 127 -13.51 7.50 -17.61
N ALA A 128 -12.18 7.34 -17.64
CA ALA A 128 -11.51 6.48 -18.61
C ALA A 128 -11.93 5.00 -18.49
N ASP A 129 -12.14 4.49 -17.27
CA ASP A 129 -12.58 3.12 -17.01
C ASP A 129 -14.02 2.92 -17.52
N CYS A 130 -14.91 3.87 -17.27
CA CYS A 130 -16.28 3.87 -17.80
C CYS A 130 -16.29 3.90 -19.34
N ASP A 131 -15.52 4.79 -19.95
CA ASP A 131 -15.45 4.92 -21.41
C ASP A 131 -14.90 3.66 -22.08
N GLN A 132 -13.92 3.01 -21.46
CA GLN A 132 -13.23 1.85 -22.05
C GLN A 132 -13.91 0.51 -21.74
N TYR A 133 -14.42 0.33 -20.52
CA TYR A 133 -14.91 -0.96 -20.02
C TYR A 133 -16.38 -0.96 -19.62
N GLY A 134 -17.03 0.21 -19.62
CA GLY A 134 -18.43 0.36 -19.21
C GLY A 134 -18.67 0.26 -17.70
N THR A 135 -17.62 0.21 -16.89
CA THR A 135 -17.70 0.16 -15.42
C THR A 135 -16.39 0.59 -14.79
N THR A 136 -16.45 1.11 -13.57
CA THR A 136 -15.27 1.52 -12.80
C THR A 136 -14.65 0.34 -12.07
N TYR A 137 -13.39 0.49 -11.66
CA TYR A 137 -12.72 -0.47 -10.81
C TYR A 137 -11.65 0.17 -9.92
N TRP A 138 -11.29 -0.52 -8.83
CA TRP A 138 -10.22 -0.08 -7.95
C TRP A 138 -8.86 -0.46 -8.56
N HIS A 139 -8.07 0.52 -8.96
CA HIS A 139 -6.70 0.30 -9.43
C HIS A 139 -5.79 -0.14 -8.28
N ALA A 140 -4.96 -1.16 -8.49
CA ALA A 140 -4.05 -1.72 -7.49
C ALA A 140 -3.04 -0.68 -7.00
N CYS A 141 -2.35 0.01 -7.90
CA CYS A 141 -1.35 1.03 -7.55
C CYS A 141 -1.92 2.15 -6.66
N HIS A 142 -3.18 2.57 -6.86
CA HIS A 142 -3.84 3.58 -6.03
C HIS A 142 -4.00 3.12 -4.58
N GLN A 143 -3.92 1.81 -4.30
CA GLN A 143 -4.07 1.25 -2.96
C GLN A 143 -2.74 1.15 -2.19
N ILE A 144 -1.60 1.46 -2.81
CA ILE A 144 -0.30 1.55 -2.13
C ILE A 144 -0.30 2.76 -1.18
N PRO A 145 -0.14 2.59 0.14
CA PRO A 145 -0.38 3.67 1.10
C PRO A 145 0.49 4.92 0.94
N SER A 146 1.71 4.79 0.43
CA SER A 146 2.61 5.91 0.13
C SER A 146 2.20 6.73 -1.10
N ILE A 147 1.44 6.15 -2.03
CA ILE A 147 0.99 6.85 -3.25
C ILE A 147 -0.23 7.70 -2.91
N GLN A 148 -0.13 9.02 -3.02
CA GLN A 148 -1.21 9.98 -2.76
C GLN A 148 -1.75 10.63 -4.03
N ARG A 149 -1.06 10.45 -5.16
CA ARG A 149 -1.46 10.97 -6.47
C ARG A 149 -1.63 9.86 -7.48
N CYS A 150 -2.56 10.05 -8.41
CA CYS A 150 -2.68 9.18 -9.57
C CYS A 150 -1.40 9.27 -10.41
N TYR A 151 -0.79 8.13 -10.71
CA TYR A 151 0.41 8.11 -11.54
C TYR A 151 0.16 8.51 -13.00
N LYS A 152 -1.07 8.37 -13.49
CA LYS A 152 -1.48 8.77 -14.85
C LYS A 152 -1.78 10.27 -14.91
N HIS A 153 -2.64 10.73 -14.01
CA HIS A 153 -3.24 12.07 -14.08
C HIS A 153 -2.59 13.10 -13.14
N GLN A 154 -1.69 12.66 -12.26
CA GLN A 154 -1.01 13.50 -11.26
C GLN A 154 -1.95 14.21 -10.27
N THR A 155 -3.24 13.86 -10.25
CA THR A 155 -4.24 14.40 -9.33
C THR A 155 -4.27 13.64 -8.00
N PRO A 156 -4.50 14.32 -6.87
CA PRO A 156 -4.61 13.66 -5.57
C PRO A 156 -5.74 12.62 -5.52
N LEU A 157 -5.44 11.46 -4.97
CA LEU A 157 -6.39 10.38 -4.84
C LEU A 157 -7.48 10.75 -3.82
N ILE A 158 -8.72 10.41 -4.16
CA ILE A 158 -9.89 10.62 -3.31
C ILE A 158 -10.17 9.31 -2.57
N SER A 159 -10.62 9.41 -1.31
CA SER A 159 -10.91 8.25 -0.45
C SER A 159 -12.27 8.34 0.26
N GLY A 160 -13.04 9.39 -0.04
CA GLY A 160 -14.24 9.76 0.72
C GLY A 160 -14.71 11.18 0.38
N CYS A 161 -15.77 11.60 1.07
CA CYS A 161 -16.40 12.90 0.92
C CYS A 161 -16.10 13.78 2.14
N LYS A 162 -15.41 14.90 1.92
CA LYS A 162 -15.13 15.87 3.00
C LYS A 162 -16.37 16.62 3.48
N HIS A 163 -17.42 16.70 2.66
CA HIS A 163 -18.66 17.40 3.01
C HIS A 163 -19.49 16.64 4.05
N CYS A 164 -19.80 15.36 3.79
CA CYS A 164 -20.58 14.53 4.72
C CYS A 164 -19.75 13.62 5.63
N GLY A 165 -18.43 13.56 5.43
CA GLY A 165 -17.53 12.69 6.20
C GLY A 165 -17.57 11.21 5.80
N PHE A 166 -18.24 10.85 4.70
CA PHE A 166 -18.25 9.48 4.21
C PHE A 166 -16.84 9.01 3.78
N GLU A 167 -16.48 7.78 4.12
CA GLU A 167 -15.18 7.19 3.78
C GLU A 167 -15.38 5.81 3.13
N TYR A 168 -14.68 5.56 2.01
CA TYR A 168 -14.72 4.26 1.31
C TYR A 168 -13.83 3.24 2.03
N LYS A 169 -14.29 2.73 3.18
CA LYS A 169 -13.56 1.73 3.98
C LYS A 169 -13.91 0.29 3.62
N HIS A 170 -15.08 0.08 3.02
CA HIS A 170 -15.67 -1.24 2.82
C HIS A 170 -16.68 -1.22 1.67
N PHE A 171 -16.94 -2.39 1.08
CA PHE A 171 -17.86 -2.55 -0.05
C PHE A 171 -19.33 -2.72 0.36
N GLN A 172 -19.68 -2.62 1.65
CA GLN A 172 -21.06 -2.85 2.12
C GLN A 172 -22.04 -1.78 1.65
N ARG A 173 -21.61 -0.51 1.58
CA ARG A 173 -22.48 0.60 1.14
C ARG A 173 -22.32 0.85 -0.34
N HIS A 174 -21.08 1.02 -0.76
CA HIS A 174 -20.68 1.28 -2.14
C HIS A 174 -19.48 0.41 -2.47
N SER A 175 -19.62 -0.50 -3.42
CA SER A 175 -18.58 -1.47 -3.80
C SER A 175 -17.60 -0.91 -4.83
N LEU A 176 -18.04 0.03 -5.67
CA LEU A 176 -17.26 0.61 -6.77
C LEU A 176 -16.98 2.10 -6.56
N PRO A 177 -15.94 2.65 -7.22
CA PRO A 177 -15.74 4.10 -7.32
C PRO A 177 -16.96 4.83 -7.92
N PRO A 178 -17.24 6.08 -7.50
CA PRO A 178 -18.37 6.85 -8.01
C PRO A 178 -18.14 7.39 -9.42
N GLU A 179 -19.04 7.10 -10.37
CA GLU A 179 -18.87 7.41 -11.81
C GLU A 179 -18.98 8.91 -12.17
N ASN A 180 -19.78 9.67 -11.40
CA ASN A 180 -20.17 11.04 -11.76
C ASN A 180 -19.50 12.13 -10.92
N ASP A 181 -18.33 11.85 -10.34
CA ASP A 181 -17.61 12.75 -9.43
C ASP A 181 -18.49 13.29 -8.29
N ARG A 182 -19.50 12.52 -7.88
CA ARG A 182 -20.47 12.89 -6.85
C ARG A 182 -20.49 11.86 -5.75
N CYS A 183 -20.61 12.36 -4.52
CA CYS A 183 -20.73 11.52 -3.35
C CYS A 183 -22.02 10.70 -3.42
N LEU A 184 -21.91 9.37 -3.31
CA LEU A 184 -23.06 8.46 -3.32
C LEU A 184 -23.94 8.58 -2.04
N GLU A 185 -23.53 9.39 -1.06
CA GLU A 185 -24.27 9.63 0.19
C GLU A 185 -24.97 11.00 0.24
N CYS A 186 -24.41 12.02 -0.40
CA CYS A 186 -24.90 13.40 -0.27
C CYS A 186 -24.86 14.22 -1.57
N GLU A 187 -24.51 13.59 -2.69
CA GLU A 187 -24.44 14.16 -4.05
C GLU A 187 -23.47 15.34 -4.23
N HIS A 188 -22.76 15.72 -3.17
CA HIS A 188 -21.73 16.75 -3.22
C HIS A 188 -20.59 16.35 -4.16
N GLN A 189 -20.05 17.32 -4.89
CA GLN A 189 -18.96 17.10 -5.84
C GLN A 189 -17.69 16.63 -5.11
N LEU A 190 -17.13 15.52 -5.55
CA LEU A 190 -15.90 14.93 -5.03
C LEU A 190 -14.72 15.52 -5.80
N LEU A 191 -14.16 16.60 -5.26
CA LEU A 191 -12.96 17.21 -5.82
C LEU A 191 -11.70 16.66 -5.14
N PRO A 192 -10.61 16.42 -5.90
CA PRO A 192 -9.30 16.12 -5.33
C PRO A 192 -8.93 17.17 -4.29
N SER A 193 -8.33 16.72 -3.18
CA SER A 193 -7.81 17.67 -2.20
C SER A 193 -6.63 18.45 -2.78
N SER A 194 -6.41 19.70 -2.37
CA SER A 194 -5.15 20.38 -2.67
C SER A 194 -4.04 19.73 -1.84
N LEU A 195 -3.45 18.66 -2.36
CA LEU A 195 -2.23 18.12 -1.77
C LEU A 195 -1.11 19.09 -2.12
N ALA A 196 -0.65 19.87 -1.15
CA ALA A 196 0.47 20.76 -1.37
C ALA A 196 1.67 19.99 -1.94
N LEU A 197 2.43 20.65 -2.82
CA LEU A 197 3.55 20.07 -3.56
C LEU A 197 4.75 19.91 -2.62
N TYR A 198 4.64 19.00 -1.65
CA TYR A 198 5.72 18.69 -0.75
C TYR A 198 6.71 17.76 -1.45
N PRO A 199 8.02 18.09 -1.47
CA PRO A 199 9.04 17.26 -2.11
C PRO A 199 9.04 15.80 -1.62
N ASP A 200 8.76 15.57 -0.33
CA ASP A 200 8.68 14.22 0.23
C ASP A 200 7.50 13.43 -0.32
N SER A 201 6.36 14.08 -0.56
CA SER A 201 5.21 13.39 -1.13
C SER A 201 5.43 13.02 -2.59
N HIS A 202 6.00 13.92 -3.40
CA HIS A 202 6.35 13.59 -4.79
C HIS A 202 7.38 12.46 -4.87
N TRP A 203 8.40 12.51 -4.02
CA TRP A 203 9.40 11.46 -3.95
C TRP A 203 8.77 10.13 -3.52
N LEU A 204 7.91 10.11 -2.49
CA LEU A 204 7.20 8.90 -2.04
C LEU A 204 6.29 8.32 -3.14
N ASP A 205 5.56 9.17 -3.86
CA ASP A 205 4.74 8.76 -5.00
C ASP A 205 5.62 8.08 -6.08
N ALA A 206 6.71 8.74 -6.47
CA ALA A 206 7.62 8.27 -7.51
C ALA A 206 8.31 6.97 -7.13
N ILE A 207 8.96 6.90 -5.97
CA ILE A 207 9.69 5.71 -5.54
C ILE A 207 8.76 4.51 -5.33
N SER A 208 7.56 4.73 -4.79
CA SER A 208 6.62 3.64 -4.53
C SER A 208 6.07 3.06 -5.82
N LEU A 209 5.80 3.91 -6.81
CA LEU A 209 5.40 3.45 -8.14
C LEU A 209 6.55 2.71 -8.82
N ALA A 210 7.77 3.24 -8.75
CA ALA A 210 8.94 2.62 -9.39
C ALA A 210 9.21 1.23 -8.81
N LEU A 211 9.16 1.08 -7.48
CA LEU A 211 9.24 -0.22 -6.79
C LEU A 211 8.11 -1.17 -7.19
N TYR A 212 6.90 -0.65 -7.41
CA TYR A 212 5.76 -1.45 -7.84
C TYR A 212 5.91 -1.96 -9.28
N GLN A 213 6.44 -1.13 -10.19
CA GLN A 213 6.52 -1.44 -11.62
C GLN A 213 7.79 -2.20 -12.01
N ASN A 214 8.91 -1.96 -11.33
CA ASN A 214 10.21 -2.49 -11.72
C ASN A 214 10.76 -3.41 -10.60
N PRO A 215 10.68 -4.74 -10.77
CA PRO A 215 11.23 -5.68 -9.81
C PRO A 215 12.75 -5.51 -9.62
N LEU A 216 13.17 -5.35 -8.37
CA LEU A 216 14.58 -5.42 -7.96
C LEU A 216 14.86 -6.69 -7.19
N GLN A 217 16.10 -7.17 -7.31
CA GLN A 217 16.65 -8.13 -6.35
C GLN A 217 17.10 -7.38 -5.11
N LEU A 218 16.16 -7.15 -4.20
CA LEU A 218 16.40 -6.43 -2.96
C LEU A 218 15.50 -6.99 -1.86
N SER A 219 16.09 -7.31 -0.71
CA SER A 219 15.39 -7.79 0.48
C SER A 219 15.34 -6.71 1.56
N ILE A 220 14.49 -6.92 2.57
CA ILE A 220 14.47 -6.05 3.75
C ILE A 220 15.81 -6.07 4.51
N GLU A 221 16.55 -7.17 4.43
CA GLU A 221 17.83 -7.33 5.13
C GLU A 221 18.94 -6.55 4.43
N ASP A 222 18.90 -6.44 3.09
CA ASP A 222 19.77 -5.55 2.34
C ASP A 222 19.55 -4.08 2.78
N LEU A 223 18.28 -3.66 2.91
CA LEU A 223 17.94 -2.32 3.38
C LEU A 223 18.47 -2.06 4.79
N ARG A 224 18.36 -3.04 5.70
CA ARG A 224 18.92 -2.95 7.05
C ARG A 224 20.44 -2.94 7.04
N GLY A 225 21.08 -3.76 6.21
CA GLY A 225 22.52 -3.79 6.00
C GLY A 225 23.05 -2.40 5.63
N LEU A 226 22.44 -1.75 4.65
CA LEU A 226 22.82 -0.38 4.24
C LEU A 226 22.69 0.63 5.38
N MET A 227 21.60 0.56 6.15
CA MET A 227 21.42 1.45 7.31
C MET A 227 22.45 1.18 8.40
N ARG A 228 22.79 -0.09 8.67
CA ARG A 228 23.81 -0.50 9.63
C ARG A 228 25.21 -0.05 9.24
N ASP A 229 25.55 -0.18 7.96
CA ASP A 229 26.82 0.32 7.40
C ASP A 229 26.90 1.84 7.51
N LYS A 230 25.80 2.55 7.21
CA LYS A 230 25.71 4.01 7.40
C LYS A 230 25.84 4.43 8.86
N LEU A 231 25.30 3.63 9.77
CA LEU A 231 25.37 3.82 11.22
C LEU A 231 26.75 3.48 11.79
N GLY A 232 27.56 2.68 11.08
CA GLY A 232 28.88 2.23 11.52
C GLY A 232 28.85 1.05 12.49
N TYR A 233 27.71 0.37 12.66
CA TYR A 233 27.58 -0.79 13.54
C TYR A 233 26.88 -1.95 12.82
N LYS A 234 27.55 -3.10 12.73
CA LYS A 234 26.91 -4.33 12.21
C LYS A 234 25.86 -4.90 13.15
N GLU A 235 26.08 -4.74 14.45
CA GLU A 235 25.14 -5.11 15.51
C GLU A 235 25.17 -4.04 16.59
N LEU A 236 24.02 -3.79 17.24
CA LEU A 236 23.94 -2.82 18.32
C LEU A 236 24.50 -3.45 19.62
N PRO A 237 25.56 -2.91 20.23
CA PRO A 237 26.10 -3.42 21.48
C PRO A 237 25.04 -3.46 22.60
N ARG A 238 25.05 -4.52 23.42
CA ARG A 238 24.15 -4.64 24.59
C ARG A 238 24.28 -3.44 25.54
N ASN A 239 25.49 -2.94 25.71
CA ASN A 239 25.81 -1.75 26.49
C ASN A 239 26.47 -0.71 25.61
N LEU A 240 25.71 0.31 25.20
CA LEU A 240 26.25 1.47 24.49
C LEU A 240 27.01 2.37 25.47
N SER A 241 28.20 2.84 25.06
CA SER A 241 28.92 3.90 25.76
C SER A 241 28.11 5.21 25.72
N VAL A 242 28.46 6.18 26.57
CA VAL A 242 27.80 7.50 26.58
C VAL A 242 27.89 8.17 25.20
N ALA A 243 29.06 8.11 24.56
CA ALA A 243 29.27 8.66 23.22
C ALA A 243 28.37 7.97 22.18
N GLN A 244 28.28 6.63 22.20
CA GLN A 244 27.46 5.89 21.24
C GLN A 244 25.97 6.16 21.40
N ARG A 245 25.49 6.32 22.65
CA ARG A 245 24.10 6.74 22.91
C ARG A 245 23.83 8.13 22.36
N LEU A 246 24.79 9.04 22.50
CA LEU A 246 24.68 10.41 21.98
C LEU A 246 24.62 10.39 20.44
N ASP A 247 25.46 9.61 19.78
CA ASP A 247 25.47 9.50 18.31
C ASP A 247 24.13 8.96 17.77
N VAL A 248 23.65 7.86 18.36
CA VAL A 248 22.36 7.26 18.00
C VAL A 248 21.21 8.23 18.23
N SER A 249 21.21 8.93 19.37
CA SER A 249 20.20 9.95 19.68
C SER A 249 20.27 11.11 18.70
N THR A 250 21.47 11.56 18.34
CA THR A 250 21.68 12.68 17.40
C THR A 250 21.17 12.31 16.02
N MET A 251 21.44 11.10 15.55
CA MET A 251 20.92 10.63 14.26
C MET A 251 19.39 10.58 14.24
N GLN A 252 18.78 10.05 15.30
CA GLN A 252 17.32 10.02 15.42
C GLN A 252 16.75 11.45 15.42
N THR A 253 17.33 12.37 16.19
CA THR A 253 16.91 13.79 16.21
C THR A 253 17.05 14.45 14.84
N ASN A 254 18.15 14.22 14.12
CA ASN A 254 18.38 14.76 12.79
C ASN A 254 17.33 14.24 11.78
N PHE A 255 17.00 12.95 11.85
CA PHE A 255 15.93 12.37 11.05
C PHE A 255 14.58 13.02 11.35
N GLU A 256 14.22 13.14 12.63
CA GLU A 256 12.99 13.80 13.03
C GLU A 256 12.93 15.21 12.44
N GLN A 257 13.97 16.03 12.65
CA GLN A 257 14.05 17.40 12.16
C GLN A 257 14.01 17.50 10.62
N SER A 258 14.44 16.46 9.90
CA SER A 258 14.39 16.44 8.43
C SER A 258 12.97 16.30 7.87
N LEU A 259 12.02 15.77 8.66
CA LEU A 259 10.64 15.55 8.21
C LEU A 259 9.79 16.79 8.38
N ASN A 260 9.13 17.21 7.30
CA ASN A 260 8.11 18.27 7.33
C ASN A 260 6.84 17.80 8.07
N ASP A 261 6.16 18.71 8.77
CA ASP A 261 4.91 18.42 9.48
C ASP A 261 3.80 17.87 8.58
N ALA A 262 3.78 18.27 7.30
CA ALA A 262 2.85 17.75 6.30
C ALA A 262 2.95 16.22 6.10
N VAL A 263 4.13 15.62 6.33
CA VAL A 263 4.31 14.16 6.25
C VAL A 263 3.40 13.46 7.26
N PHE A 264 3.26 14.03 8.45
CA PHE A 264 2.43 13.47 9.52
C PHE A 264 0.95 13.57 9.16
N ASP A 265 0.51 14.73 8.66
CA ASP A 265 -0.88 14.97 8.29
C ASP A 265 -1.33 14.10 7.10
N ILE A 266 -0.44 13.86 6.14
CA ILE A 266 -0.75 13.10 4.92
C ILE A 266 -0.71 11.59 5.20
N TYR A 267 0.37 11.09 5.83
CA TYR A 267 0.65 9.65 5.85
C TYR A 267 0.27 8.95 7.14
N PHE A 268 0.22 9.66 8.26
CA PHE A 268 0.03 9.04 9.56
C PHE A 268 -1.29 9.48 10.23
N LYS A 269 -1.85 8.59 11.07
CA LYS A 269 -3.08 8.90 11.82
C LYS A 269 -2.84 9.74 13.07
N ARG A 270 -1.58 9.81 13.53
CA ARG A 270 -1.17 10.47 14.76
C ARG A 270 -0.36 11.71 14.44
N SER A 271 -0.40 12.68 15.34
CA SER A 271 0.41 13.89 15.24
C SER A 271 1.90 13.58 15.36
N ARG A 272 2.76 14.52 14.94
CA ARG A 272 4.21 14.43 15.10
C ARG A 272 4.63 14.09 16.53
N GLY A 273 4.12 14.82 17.51
CA GLY A 273 4.45 14.62 18.93
C GLY A 273 4.07 13.23 19.43
N ASP A 274 2.90 12.73 19.01
CA ASP A 274 2.44 11.39 19.38
C ASP A 274 3.26 10.27 18.73
N ILE A 275 3.73 10.46 17.48
CA ILE A 275 4.55 9.46 16.78
C ILE A 275 5.94 9.32 17.40
N PHE A 276 6.53 10.42 17.87
CA PHE A 276 7.85 10.40 18.53
C PHE A 276 7.77 10.23 20.05
N SER A 277 6.57 10.03 20.59
CA SER A 277 6.41 9.68 22.01
C SER A 277 7.12 8.37 22.36
N VAL A 278 7.54 8.28 23.63
CA VAL A 278 8.30 7.14 24.14
C VAL A 278 7.57 5.81 23.87
N GLY A 279 8.28 4.85 23.29
CA GLY A 279 7.78 3.50 23.01
C GLY A 279 7.18 3.29 21.61
N GLN A 280 6.98 4.37 20.83
CA GLN A 280 6.59 4.24 19.43
C GLN A 280 7.79 3.83 18.56
N LYS A 281 7.53 2.87 17.66
CA LYS A 281 8.57 2.25 16.81
C LYS A 281 8.48 2.65 15.33
N VAL A 282 7.40 3.34 14.95
CA VAL A 282 7.03 3.57 13.54
C VAL A 282 8.09 4.35 12.78
N LEU A 283 8.72 5.36 13.37
CA LEU A 283 9.74 6.21 12.76
C LEU A 283 11.02 6.20 13.61
N ASN A 284 11.50 5.00 13.94
CA ASN A 284 12.69 4.82 14.78
C ASN A 284 13.79 4.05 14.03
N ILE A 285 14.90 4.74 13.73
CA ILE A 285 16.01 4.22 12.91
C ILE A 285 16.60 2.95 13.52
N VAL A 286 16.91 2.99 14.82
CA VAL A 286 17.54 1.87 15.54
C VAL A 286 16.63 0.65 15.55
N THR A 287 15.33 0.87 15.75
CA THR A 287 14.35 -0.20 15.84
C THR A 287 14.22 -0.94 14.52
N PHE A 288 14.25 -0.22 13.39
CA PHE A 288 14.24 -0.85 12.08
C PHE A 288 15.57 -1.54 11.76
N ALA A 289 16.69 -0.86 11.98
CA ALA A 289 18.02 -1.35 11.59
C ALA A 289 18.51 -2.56 12.40
N TYR A 290 18.10 -2.71 13.68
CA TYR A 290 18.69 -3.70 14.59
C TYR A 290 17.70 -4.60 15.34
N ARG A 291 16.39 -4.36 15.30
CA ARG A 291 15.42 -5.04 16.19
C ARG A 291 14.32 -5.80 15.44
N ASP A 292 14.56 -6.14 14.18
CA ASP A 292 13.63 -6.85 13.30
C ASP A 292 12.19 -6.33 13.33
N ALA A 293 12.02 -5.03 13.59
CA ALA A 293 10.70 -4.46 13.76
C ALA A 293 9.95 -4.43 12.43
N ARG A 294 8.74 -5.02 12.43
CA ARG A 294 7.80 -4.89 11.32
C ARG A 294 7.13 -3.51 11.39
N ILE A 295 7.66 -2.55 10.64
CA ILE A 295 7.15 -1.18 10.52
C ILE A 295 6.58 -0.94 9.11
N PRO A 296 5.83 0.14 8.88
CA PRO A 296 5.24 0.41 7.56
C PRO A 296 6.33 0.80 6.54
N PRO A 297 6.19 0.43 5.25
CA PRO A 297 7.11 0.82 4.19
C PRO A 297 7.38 2.32 4.07
N ILE A 298 6.35 3.15 4.29
CA ILE A 298 6.48 4.62 4.27
C ILE A 298 7.57 5.06 5.24
N SER A 299 7.59 4.49 6.44
CA SER A 299 8.61 4.80 7.44
C SER A 299 10.01 4.41 7.00
N ILE A 300 10.14 3.21 6.40
CA ILE A 300 11.42 2.69 5.92
C ILE A 300 11.96 3.61 4.83
N LEU A 301 11.13 3.96 3.85
CA LEU A 301 11.48 4.86 2.76
C LEU A 301 11.91 6.24 3.26
N LEU A 302 11.16 6.84 4.19
CA LEU A 302 11.53 8.13 4.79
C LEU A 302 12.88 8.07 5.54
N MET A 303 13.14 6.99 6.28
CA MET A 303 14.42 6.81 6.96
C MET A 303 15.57 6.66 5.97
N LEU A 304 15.41 5.83 4.94
CA LEU A 304 16.42 5.65 3.88
C LEU A 304 16.75 6.97 3.19
N LYS A 305 15.72 7.76 2.82
CA LYS A 305 15.88 9.09 2.23
C LYS A 305 16.67 10.03 3.14
N SER A 306 16.31 10.09 4.43
CA SER A 306 17.00 10.98 5.39
C SER A 306 18.48 10.63 5.57
N LEU A 307 18.81 9.35 5.42
CA LEU A 307 20.18 8.84 5.50
C LEU A 307 20.94 8.93 4.17
N LYS A 308 20.29 9.43 3.11
CA LYS A 308 20.81 9.48 1.73
C LYS A 308 21.20 8.10 1.21
N LEU A 309 20.33 7.11 1.47
CA LEU A 309 20.47 5.71 1.04
C LEU A 309 19.48 5.35 -0.05
N ASP A 310 18.72 6.31 -0.56
CA ASP A 310 17.73 6.13 -1.62
C ASP A 310 18.35 5.95 -3.03
N ASP A 311 19.66 6.17 -3.15
CA ASP A 311 20.45 5.94 -4.37
C ASP A 311 20.36 4.50 -4.89
N ILE A 312 20.13 3.53 -4.00
CA ILE A 312 19.94 2.12 -4.37
C ILE A 312 18.75 1.88 -5.29
N PHE A 313 17.82 2.84 -5.33
CA PHE A 313 16.64 2.79 -6.17
C PHE A 313 16.79 3.58 -7.47
N LYS A 314 17.92 4.25 -7.71
CA LYS A 314 18.17 5.04 -8.94
C LYS A 314 17.92 4.23 -10.21
N LEU A 315 18.44 3.00 -10.26
CA LEU A 315 18.26 2.08 -11.40
C LEU A 315 16.79 1.85 -11.78
N VAL A 316 15.87 1.98 -10.82
CA VAL A 316 14.43 1.80 -11.01
C VAL A 316 13.68 3.12 -11.20
N MET A 317 14.24 4.23 -10.77
CA MET A 317 13.70 5.56 -11.07
C MET A 317 14.12 6.05 -12.46
N ASP A 318 15.29 5.65 -12.94
CA ASP A 318 15.85 6.06 -14.24
C ASP A 318 15.25 5.27 -15.41
N SER A 319 14.68 4.08 -15.18
CA SER A 319 13.94 3.31 -16.21
C SER A 319 12.62 3.95 -16.67
N ARG A 320 12.31 5.14 -16.13
CA ARG A 320 11.09 5.92 -16.40
C ARG A 320 11.24 6.91 -17.55
N ASP A 321 12.46 7.19 -17.99
CA ASP A 321 12.74 8.14 -19.08
C ASP A 321 12.78 7.48 -20.48
N GLU A 322 12.55 6.16 -20.58
CA GLU A 322 12.59 5.42 -21.86
C GLU A 322 11.24 4.80 -22.31
N SER A 323 10.12 5.06 -21.62
CA SER A 323 8.80 4.48 -21.96
C SER A 323 7.73 5.49 -22.32
#